data_AF-A0AAU9JJC5-F1
#
_entry.id   AF-A0AAU9JJC5-F1
#
_cell.length_a   1.000
_cell.length_b   1.000
_cell.length_c   1.000
_cell.angle_alpha   90.00
_cell.angle_beta   90.00
_cell.angle_gamma   90.00
#
_symmetry.space_group_name_H-M   'P 1'
#
loop_
_entity.id
_entity.type
_entity.pdbx_description
1 polymer ?
#
loop_
_entity_poly.entity_id
_entity_poly.type
_entity_poly.pdbx_seq_one_letter_code
_entity_poly.pdbx_strand_id
1 'polypeptide(L)'
;MLTQSHTESPIKIRSNRPNYSTDEDAGLLSDFKGNLFNTFDSSRKATSASTRKQKNAISPFIHKNLSLLRKKRSTSACPKITPELASKVVKDYLLPMFEKDLKNKQNHDRKQQYHLKLDRLQTKPLEKLSGTVYGDFKLTEQLSYELKQMKINLSTVESKLKDAEQEKIKIESEYTKAKEDFLNSEINNQSILFQHSRVIKETSNLDQTFMHLSNQVNKYKAMYEESERKLGLVEKELHDEKAWNDKLRNVAIQLEHGNALIVMESGIIGERLKGLYEAIINIFNINFKESKLENEFLMLISQLKGLAEFEYTNNTSLQIMVKENNELVANIGDLIYSKNISDTQKEKIAKTFKERSERYQKEINSLKEERDKAKADQIEIDKKFNDLNEELKRVRKKMKQYKKESNNAQYEEKFCINCMKPFIEIYNYNWSCRIHKSKPIDDTYWCCGKIGKDAPGCIASKHISKEDEDCESEEESNQKIAFCASCKTPGHFSYECPKDPNTRSNFEPEDELLRINNAENQQKINKVVDLNLKNRVIDMLKERMEGSEFVNGEITIEENEEKIKLHPFRDLLELKEEYVEGNMYNKVRIGSMNDGIFNREMRRARINSSIEQESPIRLMKGVSEEWDMFN
;
A
#
# COMPACT_ATOMS: atom_id res chain seq x y z
N MET A 1 -21.01 -96.55 39.29
CA MET A 1 -19.82 -97.43 39.31
C MET A 1 -18.64 -96.66 38.71
N LEU A 2 -17.41 -97.09 39.01
CA LEU A 2 -16.14 -96.50 38.50
C LEU A 2 -16.10 -96.59 36.95
N THR A 3 -15.34 -95.78 36.18
CA THR A 3 -13.87 -95.56 36.26
C THR A 3 -13.36 -94.23 35.65
N GLN A 4 -12.44 -93.59 36.38
CA GLN A 4 -11.10 -93.08 35.98
C GLN A 4 -10.84 -92.36 34.63
N SER A 5 -10.59 -91.04 34.76
CA SER A 5 -9.40 -90.27 34.32
C SER A 5 -8.58 -90.67 33.07
N HIS A 6 -8.36 -89.68 32.19
CA HIS A 6 -7.02 -89.32 31.71
C HIS A 6 -6.89 -87.80 31.47
N THR A 7 -5.66 -87.30 31.58
CA THR A 7 -5.27 -85.88 31.51
C THR A 7 -4.48 -85.57 30.24
N GLU A 8 -4.77 -84.48 29.55
CA GLU A 8 -3.93 -83.98 28.45
C GLU A 8 -3.41 -82.55 28.70
N SER A 9 -2.22 -82.28 28.17
CA SER A 9 -1.38 -81.11 28.47
C SER A 9 -1.39 -80.07 27.33
N PRO A 10 -1.08 -78.79 27.60
CA PRO A 10 -1.16 -77.74 26.58
C PRO A 10 -0.01 -77.81 25.56
N ILE A 11 -0.36 -77.77 24.27
CA ILE A 11 0.59 -77.74 23.15
C ILE A 11 1.25 -76.36 23.04
N LYS A 12 2.58 -76.32 23.18
CA LYS A 12 3.40 -75.14 22.86
C LYS A 12 3.74 -75.14 21.37
N ILE A 13 3.20 -74.20 20.60
CA ILE A 13 3.63 -73.97 19.20
C ILE A 13 4.83 -73.02 19.21
N ARG A 14 6.00 -73.54 18.82
CA ARG A 14 7.18 -72.74 18.45
C ARG A 14 7.06 -72.33 16.99
N SER A 15 7.11 -71.03 16.69
CA SER A 15 7.30 -70.53 15.32
C SER A 15 8.79 -70.42 15.00
N ASN A 16 9.29 -71.25 14.09
CA ASN A 16 10.66 -71.15 13.57
C ASN A 16 10.79 -69.93 12.64
N ARG A 17 11.87 -69.16 12.78
CA ARG A 17 12.36 -68.26 11.72
C ARG A 17 13.29 -69.04 10.79
N PRO A 18 13.15 -68.96 9.46
CA PRO A 18 14.24 -69.28 8.55
C PRO A 18 15.20 -68.08 8.44
N ASN A 19 16.50 -68.34 8.59
CA ASN A 19 17.53 -67.44 8.06
C ASN A 19 17.64 -67.69 6.55
N TYR A 20 17.71 -66.63 5.75
CA TYR A 20 18.33 -66.70 4.43
C TYR A 20 19.36 -65.59 4.30
N SER A 21 20.59 -66.02 4.06
CA SER A 21 21.71 -65.20 3.62
C SER A 21 21.90 -65.41 2.13
N THR A 22 21.98 -64.32 1.37
CA THR A 22 22.70 -64.27 0.10
C THR A 22 23.27 -62.86 -0.03
N ASP A 23 24.58 -62.76 0.09
CA ASP A 23 25.36 -61.63 -0.42
C ASP A 23 25.40 -61.67 -1.97
N GLU A 24 26.11 -60.71 -2.56
CA GLU A 24 26.50 -60.64 -3.98
C GLU A 24 25.35 -60.34 -4.97
N ASP A 25 25.18 -59.07 -5.34
CA ASP A 25 25.96 -58.53 -6.46
C ASP A 25 26.00 -56.99 -6.51
N ALA A 26 27.00 -56.43 -7.20
CA ALA A 26 27.30 -54.99 -7.21
C ALA A 26 26.96 -54.30 -8.53
N GLY A 27 26.62 -53.00 -8.50
CA GLY A 27 26.59 -52.19 -9.74
C GLY A 27 25.94 -50.81 -9.66
N LEU A 28 26.78 -49.76 -9.72
CA LEU A 28 26.55 -48.51 -10.49
C LEU A 28 25.22 -47.74 -10.26
N LEU A 29 25.23 -46.77 -9.34
CA LEU A 29 25.35 -45.33 -9.69
C LEU A 29 25.43 -44.47 -8.42
N SER A 30 26.65 -44.08 -8.05
CA SER A 30 26.89 -42.92 -7.18
C SER A 30 27.38 -41.77 -8.07
N ASP A 31 26.64 -40.66 -8.11
CA ASP A 31 27.16 -39.29 -8.16
C ASP A 31 26.02 -38.30 -8.43
N PHE A 32 25.77 -37.38 -7.48
CA PHE A 32 25.29 -35.99 -7.60
C PHE A 32 24.67 -35.50 -6.28
N LYS A 33 25.52 -35.16 -5.30
CA LYS A 33 25.19 -34.23 -4.21
C LYS A 33 26.30 -33.19 -4.08
N GLY A 34 26.28 -32.22 -4.99
CA GLY A 34 27.22 -31.09 -5.04
C GLY A 34 26.66 -29.85 -4.35
N ASN A 35 27.47 -29.26 -3.46
CA ASN A 35 27.23 -28.01 -2.75
C ASN A 35 26.72 -26.86 -3.63
N LEU A 36 25.69 -26.14 -3.16
CA LEU A 36 25.39 -24.76 -3.59
C LEU A 36 24.63 -23.99 -2.49
N PHE A 37 25.38 -23.39 -1.56
CA PHE A 37 25.03 -22.15 -0.84
C PHE A 37 26.17 -21.77 0.13
N ASN A 38 27.19 -21.03 -0.36
CA ASN A 38 28.18 -20.38 0.52
C ASN A 38 29.00 -19.27 -0.19
N THR A 39 28.32 -18.17 -0.53
CA THR A 39 28.83 -16.82 -0.87
C THR A 39 27.56 -15.93 -0.96
N PHE A 40 27.46 -14.69 -0.48
CA PHE A 40 28.37 -13.74 0.14
C PHE A 40 27.75 -13.19 1.44
N ASP A 41 28.53 -13.05 2.51
CA ASP A 41 28.45 -11.84 3.35
C ASP A 41 29.86 -11.51 3.86
N SER A 42 30.33 -10.29 3.57
CA SER A 42 31.67 -9.83 3.90
C SER A 42 31.78 -8.31 3.84
N SER A 43 31.25 -7.64 4.86
CA SER A 43 31.73 -6.32 5.27
C SER A 43 31.36 -5.95 6.72
N ARG A 44 32.22 -6.35 7.68
CA ARG A 44 32.91 -5.43 8.63
C ARG A 44 33.51 -6.18 9.85
N LYS A 45 34.83 -6.34 9.81
CA LYS A 45 35.72 -6.28 10.99
C LYS A 45 35.81 -4.80 11.44
N ALA A 46 36.10 -4.41 12.69
CA ALA A 46 36.38 -5.15 13.92
C ALA A 46 36.13 -4.26 15.15
N THR A 47 35.91 -4.85 16.34
CA THR A 47 36.68 -4.51 17.56
C THR A 47 36.46 -5.52 18.72
N SER A 48 37.57 -6.13 19.15
CA SER A 48 37.89 -6.61 20.52
C SER A 48 36.88 -7.38 21.40
N ALA A 49 37.19 -8.67 21.58
CA ALA A 49 37.56 -9.30 22.86
C ALA A 49 36.50 -9.86 23.86
N SER A 50 36.36 -11.19 23.81
CA SER A 50 36.67 -12.13 24.92
C SER A 50 35.88 -12.08 26.25
N THR A 51 34.98 -13.05 26.48
CA THR A 51 35.28 -14.27 27.29
C THR A 51 34.09 -15.26 27.45
N ARG A 52 34.22 -16.44 26.84
CA ARG A 52 34.06 -17.80 27.44
C ARG A 52 33.12 -18.01 28.67
N LYS A 53 31.94 -18.64 28.47
CA LYS A 53 31.55 -19.99 28.99
C LYS A 53 30.01 -20.23 29.09
N GLN A 54 29.53 -21.23 28.33
CA GLN A 54 28.57 -22.29 28.70
C GLN A 54 27.59 -22.09 29.89
N LYS A 55 26.26 -22.10 29.64
CA LYS A 55 25.37 -23.27 29.86
C LYS A 55 23.89 -22.98 29.51
N ASN A 56 23.11 -24.05 29.39
CA ASN A 56 21.75 -24.14 28.85
C ASN A 56 20.64 -23.73 29.86
N ALA A 57 19.40 -23.78 29.36
CA ALA A 57 18.12 -23.95 30.06
C ALA A 57 17.36 -22.70 30.55
N ILE A 58 16.51 -22.19 29.65
CA ILE A 58 15.04 -22.19 29.78
C ILE A 58 14.44 -21.79 31.14
N SER A 59 13.87 -20.58 31.14
CA SER A 59 12.85 -20.00 32.05
C SER A 59 11.67 -20.96 32.33
N PRO A 60 11.02 -20.86 33.51
CA PRO A 60 9.82 -20.01 33.55
C PRO A 60 9.68 -19.10 34.80
N PHE A 61 9.27 -17.85 34.53
CA PHE A 61 8.03 -17.23 35.04
C PHE A 61 7.62 -17.46 36.53
N ILE A 62 7.59 -16.38 37.34
CA ILE A 62 6.38 -15.82 38.03
C ILE A 62 6.68 -14.93 39.28
N HIS A 63 6.12 -13.71 39.23
CA HIS A 63 5.65 -12.81 40.32
C HIS A 63 6.53 -12.16 41.44
N LYS A 64 6.29 -10.84 41.53
CA LYS A 64 5.95 -10.01 42.72
C LYS A 64 7.04 -9.51 43.69
N ASN A 65 7.22 -8.19 43.60
CA ASN A 65 7.11 -7.19 44.67
C ASN A 65 7.82 -7.34 46.03
N LEU A 66 8.58 -6.29 46.34
CA LEU A 66 8.66 -5.60 47.65
C LEU A 66 9.03 -6.44 48.89
N SER A 67 10.31 -6.37 49.28
CA SER A 67 10.75 -5.94 50.62
C SER A 67 12.28 -6.02 50.69
N LEU A 68 12.97 -4.88 50.83
CA LEU A 68 13.51 -4.35 52.08
C LEU A 68 14.78 -5.05 52.62
N LEU A 69 15.79 -4.19 52.84
CA LEU A 69 16.77 -4.23 53.93
C LEU A 69 17.97 -5.20 53.88
N ARG A 70 19.14 -4.56 54.06
CA ARG A 70 20.39 -5.06 54.68
C ARG A 70 21.23 -6.01 53.80
N LYS A 71 22.58 -5.89 53.74
CA LYS A 71 23.54 -5.06 54.50
C LYS A 71 24.87 -4.93 53.71
N LYS A 72 25.52 -3.76 53.84
CA LYS A 72 26.99 -3.49 54.00
C LYS A 72 27.98 -4.38 53.21
N ARG A 73 28.95 -3.83 52.48
CA ARG A 73 30.10 -3.03 52.96
C ARG A 73 30.69 -2.20 51.79
N SER A 74 30.83 -0.88 51.92
CA SER A 74 32.10 -0.12 52.12
C SER A 74 33.19 -0.38 51.06
N THR A 75 33.86 0.59 50.40
CA THR A 75 34.34 1.91 50.88
C THR A 75 34.61 2.91 49.73
N SER A 76 34.22 4.18 49.88
CA SER A 76 35.01 5.40 49.58
C SER A 76 34.07 6.60 49.54
N ALA A 77 34.34 7.62 50.36
CA ALA A 77 33.48 8.79 50.48
C ALA A 77 33.90 9.87 49.48
N CYS A 78 33.08 10.08 48.46
CA CYS A 78 33.07 11.32 47.69
C CYS A 78 31.61 11.80 47.68
N PRO A 79 31.30 13.01 48.22
CA PRO A 79 29.94 13.51 48.22
C PRO A 79 29.51 13.80 46.79
N LYS A 80 28.78 12.85 46.18
CA LYS A 80 28.17 13.05 44.86
C LYS A 80 27.15 14.17 44.99
N ILE A 81 27.55 15.37 44.58
CA ILE A 81 26.67 16.53 44.45
C ILE A 81 25.52 16.09 43.56
N THR A 82 24.31 16.09 44.11
CA THR A 82 23.12 15.79 43.32
C THR A 82 22.95 16.87 42.25
N PRO A 83 22.54 16.53 41.01
CA PRO A 83 22.37 17.53 39.96
C PRO A 83 21.35 18.62 40.35
N GLU A 84 20.39 18.27 41.22
CA GLU A 84 19.45 19.19 41.86
C GLU A 84 20.14 20.21 42.79
N LEU A 85 21.11 19.77 43.60
CA LEU A 85 21.89 20.67 44.46
C LEU A 85 22.85 21.53 43.64
N ALA A 86 23.47 20.98 42.59
CA ALA A 86 24.28 21.76 41.65
C ALA A 86 23.44 22.83 40.93
N SER A 87 22.26 22.45 40.42
CA SER A 87 21.29 23.36 39.81
C SER A 87 20.89 24.49 40.78
N LYS A 88 20.61 24.14 42.04
CA LYS A 88 20.23 25.11 43.07
C LYS A 88 21.37 26.06 43.44
N VAL A 89 22.61 25.57 43.56
CA VAL A 89 23.79 26.41 43.78
C VAL A 89 24.05 27.35 42.59
N VAL A 90 23.91 26.86 41.35
CA VAL A 90 24.04 27.70 40.16
C VAL A 90 22.97 28.79 40.12
N LYS A 91 21.72 28.46 40.43
CA LYS A 91 20.59 29.39 40.38
C LYS A 91 20.60 30.41 41.52
N ASP A 92 20.88 29.99 42.74
CA ASP A 92 20.73 30.82 43.94
C ASP A 92 22.01 31.60 44.29
N TYR A 93 23.20 31.18 43.81
CA TYR A 93 24.48 31.81 44.17
C TYR A 93 25.31 32.30 42.97
N LEU A 94 25.43 31.54 41.87
CA LEU A 94 26.24 31.96 40.71
C LEU A 94 25.48 32.95 39.80
N LEU A 95 24.23 32.67 39.45
CA LEU A 95 23.42 33.53 38.59
C LEU A 95 23.29 34.98 39.11
N PRO A 96 23.04 35.24 40.41
CA PRO A 96 22.97 36.59 40.95
C PRO A 96 24.29 37.39 40.85
N MET A 97 25.44 36.71 40.80
CA MET A 97 26.73 37.38 40.56
C MET A 97 26.81 37.89 39.12
N PHE A 98 26.47 37.05 38.14
CA PHE A 98 26.50 37.42 36.72
C PHE A 98 25.34 38.34 36.29
N GLU A 99 24.20 38.30 36.98
CA GLU A 99 23.08 39.22 36.72
C GLU A 99 23.44 40.69 36.95
N LYS A 100 24.29 41.01 37.94
CA LYS A 100 24.77 42.37 38.15
C LYS A 100 25.62 42.84 36.97
N ASP A 101 26.52 41.99 36.48
CA ASP A 101 27.38 42.33 35.33
C ASP A 101 26.58 42.43 34.02
N LEU A 102 25.60 41.56 33.80
CA LEU A 102 24.65 41.65 32.68
C LEU A 102 23.83 42.94 32.71
N LYS A 103 23.27 43.30 33.88
CA LYS A 103 22.54 44.57 34.07
C LYS A 103 23.45 45.78 33.90
N ASN A 104 24.70 45.71 34.35
CA ASN A 104 25.69 46.78 34.15
C ASN A 104 26.07 46.94 32.68
N LYS A 105 26.27 45.83 31.93
CA LYS A 105 26.55 45.85 30.49
C LYS A 105 25.38 46.46 29.70
N GLN A 106 24.16 45.97 29.94
CA GLN A 106 22.95 46.52 29.30
C GLN A 106 22.71 48.01 29.64
N ASN A 107 23.02 48.44 30.86
CA ASN A 107 22.95 49.86 31.24
C ASN A 107 24.07 50.71 30.61
N HIS A 108 25.24 50.13 30.36
CA HIS A 108 26.33 50.81 29.64
C HIS A 108 25.99 50.99 28.16
N ASP A 109 25.49 49.94 27.51
CA ASP A 109 25.07 49.98 26.10
C ASP A 109 23.87 50.94 25.89
N ARG A 110 22.89 50.94 26.82
CA ARG A 110 21.82 51.96 26.82
C ARG A 110 22.37 53.38 27.01
N LYS A 111 23.30 53.61 27.95
CA LYS A 111 23.89 54.95 28.13
C LYS A 111 24.65 55.43 26.89
N GLN A 112 25.34 54.55 26.17
CA GLN A 112 26.00 54.90 24.91
C GLN A 112 25.00 55.19 23.78
N GLN A 113 23.90 54.43 23.66
CA GLN A 113 22.88 54.69 22.64
C GLN A 113 22.10 55.99 22.86
N TYR A 114 21.84 56.41 24.10
CA TYR A 114 21.04 57.61 24.39
C TYR A 114 21.84 58.92 24.49
N HIS A 115 23.15 58.90 24.79
CA HIS A 115 23.96 60.14 24.82
C HIS A 115 24.47 60.62 23.45
N LEU A 116 24.33 59.85 22.37
CA LEU A 116 24.85 60.21 21.04
C LEU A 116 23.85 60.92 20.12
N LYS A 117 22.59 61.17 20.55
CA LYS A 117 21.50 61.59 19.65
C LYS A 117 20.78 62.91 19.94
N LEU A 118 21.10 63.68 21.00
CA LEU A 118 20.34 64.89 21.33
C LEU A 118 21.09 66.24 21.31
N ASP A 119 22.43 66.28 21.39
CA ASP A 119 23.19 67.56 21.45
C ASP A 119 23.72 68.05 20.08
N ARG A 120 23.37 67.40 18.96
CA ARG A 120 23.97 67.69 17.63
C ARG A 120 23.09 68.45 16.62
N LEU A 121 21.95 69.02 17.04
CA LEU A 121 21.07 69.81 16.16
C LEU A 121 20.73 71.21 16.72
N GLN A 122 21.73 71.88 17.30
CA GLN A 122 21.77 73.34 17.36
C GLN A 122 23.00 73.87 16.62
N THR A 123 23.02 73.66 15.30
CA THR A 123 23.88 74.41 14.39
C THR A 123 23.43 75.87 14.42
N LYS A 124 24.04 76.69 15.29
CA LYS A 124 23.96 78.14 15.16
C LYS A 124 24.40 78.52 13.74
N PRO A 125 23.66 79.38 13.02
CA PRO A 125 24.10 79.83 11.70
C PRO A 125 25.46 80.52 11.81
N LEU A 126 26.33 80.33 10.80
CA LEU A 126 27.65 80.95 10.77
C LEU A 126 27.52 82.48 10.59
N GLU A 127 27.50 83.21 11.70
CA GLU A 127 27.72 84.65 11.69
C GLU A 127 29.15 84.96 11.25
N LYS A 128 29.28 85.66 10.12
CA LYS A 128 30.57 86.15 9.61
C LYS A 128 31.09 87.29 10.48
N LEU A 129 31.87 86.98 11.50
CA LEU A 129 32.74 87.95 12.17
C LEU A 129 33.85 88.40 11.19
N SER A 130 33.69 89.61 10.67
CA SER A 130 34.52 90.16 9.60
C SER A 130 35.96 90.48 10.03
N GLY A 131 36.94 90.02 9.25
CA GLY A 131 38.19 90.76 9.05
C GLY A 131 39.36 90.47 9.98
N THR A 132 39.44 89.29 10.62
CA THR A 132 40.67 88.88 11.33
C THR A 132 41.16 87.51 10.86
N VAL A 133 42.48 87.41 10.60
CA VAL A 133 43.15 86.18 10.14
C VAL A 133 42.92 84.99 11.09
N TYR A 134 42.69 85.27 12.37
CA TYR A 134 42.37 84.27 13.38
C TYR A 134 40.96 83.67 13.22
N GLY A 135 40.01 84.44 12.67
CA GLY A 135 38.68 83.96 12.30
C GLY A 135 38.74 82.96 11.14
N ASP A 136 39.52 83.27 10.10
CA ASP A 136 39.70 82.38 8.95
C ASP A 136 40.44 81.08 9.34
N PHE A 137 41.40 81.16 10.27
CA PHE A 137 42.08 79.98 10.83
C PHE A 137 41.11 79.08 11.62
N LYS A 138 40.23 79.68 12.42
CA LYS A 138 39.21 78.94 13.19
C LYS A 138 38.12 78.35 12.30
N LEU A 139 37.76 79.05 11.21
CA LEU A 139 36.85 78.56 10.18
C LEU A 139 37.47 77.39 9.40
N THR A 140 38.75 77.45 9.03
CA THR A 140 39.44 76.32 8.41
C THR A 140 39.61 75.14 9.36
N GLU A 141 39.84 75.36 10.65
CA GLU A 141 39.82 74.30 11.66
C GLU A 141 38.44 73.63 11.77
N GLN A 142 37.35 74.41 11.85
CA GLN A 142 35.98 73.88 11.83
C GLN A 142 35.65 73.11 10.54
N LEU A 143 35.96 73.66 9.37
CA LEU A 143 35.78 72.98 8.08
C LEU A 143 36.61 71.70 7.97
N SER A 144 37.82 71.68 8.55
CA SER A 144 38.64 70.46 8.60
C SER A 144 38.04 69.39 9.52
N TYR A 145 37.43 69.80 10.63
CA TYR A 145 36.73 68.90 11.55
C TYR A 145 35.44 68.35 10.92
N GLU A 146 34.67 69.18 10.23
CA GLU A 146 33.49 68.76 9.47
C GLU A 146 33.85 67.83 8.31
N LEU A 147 34.90 68.12 7.54
CA LEU A 147 35.42 67.19 6.52
C LEU A 147 35.85 65.84 7.12
N LYS A 148 36.44 65.85 8.32
CA LYS A 148 36.85 64.63 9.03
C LYS A 148 35.62 63.85 9.55
N GLN A 149 34.61 64.52 10.08
CA GLN A 149 33.32 63.92 10.44
C GLN A 149 32.61 63.34 9.21
N MET A 150 32.57 64.08 8.09
CA MET A 150 31.95 63.61 6.84
C MET A 150 32.68 62.40 6.26
N LYS A 151 34.02 62.35 6.29
CA LYS A 151 34.79 61.15 5.90
C LYS A 151 34.47 59.93 6.79
N ILE A 152 34.33 60.12 8.10
CA ILE A 152 33.94 59.04 9.02
C ILE A 152 32.49 58.60 8.73
N ASN A 153 31.56 59.53 8.57
CA ASN A 153 30.17 59.21 8.23
C ASN A 153 30.10 58.43 6.90
N LEU A 154 30.82 58.88 5.88
CA LEU A 154 30.89 58.23 4.57
C LEU A 154 31.44 56.80 4.70
N SER A 155 32.53 56.56 5.45
CA SER A 155 33.02 55.19 5.65
C SER A 155 32.07 54.31 6.46
N THR A 156 31.31 54.86 7.42
CA THR A 156 30.26 54.09 8.12
C THR A 156 29.05 53.78 7.24
N VAL A 157 28.72 54.63 6.26
CA VAL A 157 27.67 54.36 5.27
C VAL A 157 28.14 53.31 4.27
N GLU A 158 29.39 53.40 3.78
CA GLU A 158 30.00 52.36 2.93
C GLU A 158 30.07 51.00 3.63
N SER A 159 30.39 50.96 4.93
CA SER A 159 30.36 49.71 5.71
C SER A 159 28.95 49.12 5.75
N LYS A 160 27.95 49.91 6.11
CA LYS A 160 26.54 49.46 6.16
C LYS A 160 26.02 49.02 4.80
N LEU A 161 26.45 49.67 3.72
CA LEU A 161 26.09 49.30 2.36
C LEU A 161 26.67 47.92 2.00
N LYS A 162 27.94 47.66 2.34
CA LYS A 162 28.56 46.33 2.18
C LYS A 162 27.88 45.26 3.05
N ASP A 163 27.52 45.59 4.28
CA ASP A 163 26.81 44.67 5.18
C ASP A 163 25.43 44.30 4.59
N ALA A 164 24.69 45.28 4.08
CA ALA A 164 23.41 45.08 3.40
C ALA A 164 23.53 44.32 2.07
N GLU A 165 24.60 44.53 1.30
CA GLU A 165 24.90 43.73 0.10
C GLU A 165 25.18 42.26 0.45
N GLN A 166 25.95 42.00 1.52
CA GLN A 166 26.17 40.63 2.01
C GLN A 166 24.89 39.97 2.54
N GLU A 167 24.04 40.72 3.23
CA GLU A 167 22.74 40.23 3.72
C GLU A 167 21.81 39.91 2.56
N LYS A 168 21.75 40.77 1.53
CA LYS A 168 21.03 40.49 0.27
C LYS A 168 21.50 39.18 -0.38
N ILE A 169 22.81 38.98 -0.52
CA ILE A 169 23.37 37.75 -1.12
C ILE A 169 23.01 36.51 -0.31
N LYS A 170 22.99 36.59 1.03
CA LYS A 170 22.53 35.50 1.90
C LYS A 170 21.06 35.17 1.64
N ILE A 171 20.19 36.18 1.67
CA ILE A 171 18.74 36.02 1.42
C ILE A 171 18.48 35.45 0.02
N GLU A 172 19.19 35.90 -1.01
CA GLU A 172 19.11 35.32 -2.36
C GLU A 172 19.51 33.84 -2.37
N SER A 173 20.56 33.45 -1.62
CA SER A 173 20.99 32.05 -1.50
C SER A 173 20.07 31.15 -0.67
N GLU A 174 19.34 31.73 0.29
CA GLU A 174 18.31 31.04 1.08
C GLU A 174 17.04 30.85 0.25
N TYR A 175 16.66 31.87 -0.54
CA TYR A 175 15.55 31.81 -1.47
C TYR A 175 15.77 30.76 -2.58
N THR A 176 16.98 30.65 -3.14
CA THR A 176 17.26 29.61 -4.14
C THR A 176 17.16 28.20 -3.55
N LYS A 177 17.70 27.97 -2.34
CA LYS A 177 17.56 26.69 -1.63
C LYS A 177 16.10 26.34 -1.34
N ALA A 178 15.33 27.27 -0.77
CA ALA A 178 13.91 27.06 -0.48
C ALA A 178 13.10 26.76 -1.77
N LYS A 179 13.48 27.35 -2.90
CA LYS A 179 12.88 27.06 -4.22
C LYS A 179 13.25 25.66 -4.72
N GLU A 180 14.49 25.21 -4.54
CA GLU A 180 14.92 23.84 -4.87
C GLU A 180 14.22 22.81 -3.97
N ASP A 181 14.14 23.04 -2.67
CA ASP A 181 13.42 22.17 -1.72
C ASP A 181 11.92 22.08 -2.03
N PHE A 182 11.30 23.18 -2.46
CA PHE A 182 9.92 23.18 -2.94
C PHE A 182 9.75 22.31 -4.19
N LEU A 183 10.61 22.46 -5.20
CA LEU A 183 10.56 21.65 -6.44
C LEU A 183 10.80 20.17 -6.16
N ASN A 184 11.76 19.84 -5.29
CA ASN A 184 12.02 18.47 -4.84
C ASN A 184 10.81 17.87 -4.11
N SER A 185 10.12 18.67 -3.28
CA SER A 185 8.89 18.27 -2.60
C SER A 185 7.72 18.06 -3.56
N GLU A 186 7.61 18.89 -4.61
CA GLU A 186 6.60 18.73 -5.66
C GLU A 186 6.81 17.44 -6.47
N ILE A 187 8.06 17.15 -6.87
CA ILE A 187 8.43 15.90 -7.57
C ILE A 187 8.14 14.68 -6.67
N ASN A 188 8.49 14.74 -5.38
CA ASN A 188 8.18 13.67 -4.44
C ASN A 188 6.67 13.44 -4.28
N ASN A 189 5.85 14.49 -4.21
CA ASN A 189 4.40 14.37 -4.18
C ASN A 189 3.83 13.72 -5.46
N GLN A 190 4.35 14.08 -6.64
CA GLN A 190 3.96 13.44 -7.90
C GLN A 190 4.34 11.94 -7.92
N SER A 191 5.52 11.58 -7.43
CA SER A 191 5.96 10.18 -7.29
C SER A 191 5.05 9.38 -6.33
N ILE A 192 4.69 9.95 -5.18
CA ILE A 192 3.75 9.35 -4.22
C ILE A 192 2.36 9.15 -4.84
N LEU A 193 1.85 10.12 -5.59
CA LEU A 193 0.56 10.00 -6.28
C LEU A 193 0.57 8.89 -7.35
N PHE A 194 1.68 8.73 -8.07
CA PHE A 194 1.86 7.62 -9.02
C PHE A 194 1.88 6.25 -8.32
N GLN A 195 2.64 6.13 -7.22
CA GLN A 195 2.67 4.90 -6.41
C GLN A 195 1.29 4.57 -5.83
N HIS A 196 0.56 5.56 -5.32
CA HIS A 196 -0.81 5.39 -4.84
C HIS A 196 -1.77 4.91 -5.94
N SER A 197 -1.69 5.48 -7.15
CA SER A 197 -2.48 5.01 -8.29
C SER A 197 -2.14 3.56 -8.69
N ARG A 198 -0.87 3.17 -8.59
CA ARG A 198 -0.44 1.79 -8.82
C ARG A 198 -1.02 0.83 -7.77
N VAL A 199 -0.95 1.17 -6.49
CA VAL A 199 -1.53 0.36 -5.40
C VAL A 199 -3.06 0.22 -5.54
N ILE A 200 -3.77 1.25 -6.01
CA ILE A 200 -5.21 1.16 -6.32
C ILE A 200 -5.48 0.13 -7.44
N LYS A 201 -4.63 0.05 -8.46
CA LYS A 201 -4.77 -0.96 -9.52
C LYS A 201 -4.46 -2.36 -9.01
N GLU A 202 -3.39 -2.51 -8.22
CA GLU A 202 -3.01 -3.81 -7.62
C GLU A 202 -4.10 -4.33 -6.65
N THR A 203 -4.68 -3.46 -5.83
CA THR A 203 -5.82 -3.82 -4.95
C THR A 203 -7.08 -4.16 -5.74
N SER A 204 -7.45 -3.37 -6.76
CA SER A 204 -8.59 -3.70 -7.63
C SER A 204 -8.41 -5.03 -8.37
N ASN A 205 -7.19 -5.42 -8.73
CA ASN A 205 -6.91 -6.72 -9.34
C ASN A 205 -7.04 -7.86 -8.30
N LEU A 206 -6.59 -7.63 -7.07
CA LEU A 206 -6.77 -8.58 -5.96
C LEU A 206 -8.26 -8.79 -5.62
N ASP A 207 -9.07 -7.74 -5.63
CA ASP A 207 -10.52 -7.87 -5.44
C ASP A 207 -11.19 -8.71 -6.54
N GLN A 208 -10.80 -8.52 -7.81
CA GLN A 208 -11.30 -9.34 -8.93
C GLN A 208 -10.90 -10.81 -8.80
N THR A 209 -9.65 -11.10 -8.44
CA THR A 209 -9.20 -12.49 -8.21
C THR A 209 -9.87 -13.12 -6.99
N PHE A 210 -10.10 -12.37 -5.91
CA PHE A 210 -10.85 -12.81 -4.75
C PHE A 210 -12.32 -13.14 -5.11
N MET A 211 -12.99 -12.27 -5.88
CA MET A 211 -14.34 -12.57 -6.38
C MET A 211 -14.38 -13.82 -7.26
N HIS A 212 -13.38 -14.01 -8.12
CA HIS A 212 -13.28 -15.22 -8.94
C HIS A 212 -13.11 -16.49 -8.09
N LEU A 213 -12.21 -16.48 -7.12
CA LEU A 213 -11.99 -17.60 -6.19
C LEU A 213 -13.23 -17.86 -5.31
N SER A 214 -13.91 -16.83 -4.82
CA SER A 214 -15.16 -16.96 -4.08
C SER A 214 -16.24 -17.67 -4.91
N ASN A 215 -16.39 -17.28 -6.18
CA ASN A 215 -17.31 -17.95 -7.10
C ASN A 215 -16.93 -19.43 -7.38
N GLN A 216 -15.63 -19.74 -7.48
CA GLN A 216 -15.18 -21.13 -7.59
C GLN A 216 -15.51 -21.94 -6.32
N VAL A 217 -15.23 -21.40 -5.12
CA VAL A 217 -15.53 -22.05 -3.84
C VAL A 217 -17.03 -22.33 -3.71
N ASN A 218 -17.89 -21.37 -4.06
CA ASN A 218 -19.34 -21.56 -4.08
C ASN A 218 -19.77 -22.67 -5.05
N LYS A 219 -19.14 -22.77 -6.23
CA LYS A 219 -19.38 -23.86 -7.18
C LYS A 219 -18.96 -25.23 -6.62
N TYR A 220 -17.78 -25.33 -6.01
CA TYR A 220 -17.32 -26.57 -5.36
C TYR A 220 -18.24 -26.98 -4.20
N LYS A 221 -18.69 -26.02 -3.40
CA LYS A 221 -19.65 -26.26 -2.31
C LYS A 221 -20.97 -26.83 -2.84
N ALA A 222 -21.54 -26.25 -3.91
CA ALA A 222 -22.77 -26.75 -4.52
C ALA A 222 -22.62 -28.18 -5.08
N MET A 223 -21.47 -28.50 -5.70
CA MET A 223 -21.17 -29.86 -6.18
C MET A 223 -21.01 -30.86 -5.01
N TYR A 224 -20.43 -30.43 -3.88
CA TYR A 224 -20.33 -31.26 -2.68
C TYR A 224 -21.71 -31.54 -2.05
N GLU A 225 -22.55 -30.50 -1.88
CA GLU A 225 -23.93 -30.62 -1.40
C GLU A 225 -24.81 -31.50 -2.32
N GLU A 226 -24.53 -31.54 -3.64
CA GLU A 226 -25.16 -32.49 -4.56
C GLU A 226 -24.63 -33.92 -4.37
N SER A 227 -23.33 -34.09 -4.12
CA SER A 227 -22.74 -35.41 -3.89
C SER A 227 -23.21 -36.04 -2.58
N GLU A 228 -23.32 -35.27 -1.49
CA GLU A 228 -23.90 -35.75 -0.23
C GLU A 228 -25.35 -36.19 -0.42
N ARG A 229 -26.13 -35.43 -1.20
CA ARG A 229 -27.53 -35.78 -1.50
C ARG A 229 -27.64 -37.09 -2.29
N LYS A 230 -26.72 -37.35 -3.22
CA LYS A 230 -26.64 -38.63 -3.95
C LYS A 230 -26.22 -39.78 -3.04
N LEU A 231 -25.23 -39.56 -2.18
CA LEU A 231 -24.80 -40.56 -1.19
C LEU A 231 -25.97 -40.96 -0.27
N GLY A 232 -26.71 -39.98 0.27
CA GLY A 232 -27.88 -40.22 1.13
C GLY A 232 -29.10 -40.82 0.41
N LEU A 233 -29.12 -40.88 -0.93
CA LEU A 233 -30.07 -41.70 -1.69
C LEU A 233 -29.59 -43.14 -1.80
N VAL A 234 -28.32 -43.34 -2.18
CA VAL A 234 -27.70 -44.68 -2.28
C VAL A 234 -27.68 -45.40 -0.91
N GLU A 235 -27.50 -44.68 0.19
CA GLU A 235 -27.59 -45.24 1.55
C GLU A 235 -28.99 -45.76 1.88
N LYS A 236 -30.05 -45.09 1.38
CA LYS A 236 -31.44 -45.54 1.55
C LYS A 236 -31.74 -46.75 0.69
N GLU A 237 -31.37 -46.71 -0.59
CA GLU A 237 -31.50 -47.85 -1.50
C GLU A 237 -30.77 -49.08 -0.95
N LEU A 238 -29.55 -48.91 -0.42
CA LEU A 238 -28.79 -49.98 0.25
C LEU A 238 -29.49 -50.51 1.52
N HIS A 239 -30.21 -49.67 2.26
CA HIS A 239 -30.97 -50.11 3.43
C HIS A 239 -32.24 -50.88 3.03
N ASP A 240 -32.95 -50.41 2.01
CA ASP A 240 -34.14 -51.06 1.46
C ASP A 240 -33.78 -52.42 0.83
N GLU A 241 -32.68 -52.52 0.08
CA GLU A 241 -32.14 -53.77 -0.46
C GLU A 241 -31.70 -54.75 0.64
N LYS A 242 -31.08 -54.27 1.73
CA LYS A 242 -30.77 -55.12 2.90
C LYS A 242 -32.05 -55.67 3.54
N ALA A 243 -33.05 -54.81 3.77
CA ALA A 243 -34.35 -55.21 4.32
C ALA A 243 -35.11 -56.16 3.38
N TRP A 244 -34.94 -56.04 2.07
CA TRP A 244 -35.49 -56.98 1.08
C TRP A 244 -34.76 -58.33 1.09
N ASN A 245 -33.43 -58.31 1.16
CA ASN A 245 -32.60 -59.52 1.25
C ASN A 245 -32.89 -60.30 2.55
N ASP A 246 -33.06 -59.62 3.68
CA ASP A 246 -33.48 -60.26 4.93
C ASP A 246 -34.88 -60.90 4.82
N LYS A 247 -35.82 -60.29 4.09
CA LYS A 247 -37.13 -60.92 3.78
C LYS A 247 -36.95 -62.17 2.91
N LEU A 248 -36.15 -62.08 1.84
CA LEU A 248 -35.86 -63.23 0.97
C LEU A 248 -35.16 -64.37 1.72
N ARG A 249 -34.24 -64.05 2.63
CA ARG A 249 -33.57 -65.02 3.51
C ARG A 249 -34.56 -65.70 4.45
N ASN A 250 -35.50 -64.97 5.03
CA ASN A 250 -36.55 -65.56 5.86
C ASN A 250 -37.49 -66.47 5.04
N VAL A 251 -37.83 -66.09 3.80
CA VAL A 251 -38.59 -66.96 2.87
C VAL A 251 -37.77 -68.20 2.49
N ALA A 252 -36.47 -68.07 2.23
CA ALA A 252 -35.60 -69.21 1.96
C ALA A 252 -35.55 -70.18 3.14
N ILE A 253 -35.41 -69.69 4.38
CA ILE A 253 -35.46 -70.51 5.60
C ILE A 253 -36.84 -71.20 5.77
N GLN A 254 -37.94 -70.52 5.46
CA GLN A 254 -39.27 -71.13 5.46
C GLN A 254 -39.42 -72.22 4.41
N LEU A 255 -38.87 -72.02 3.20
CA LEU A 255 -38.85 -73.02 2.13
C LEU A 255 -37.90 -74.18 2.44
N GLU A 256 -36.76 -73.94 3.08
CA GLU A 256 -35.86 -75.00 3.58
C GLU A 256 -36.54 -75.84 4.65
N HIS A 257 -37.26 -75.22 5.60
CA HIS A 257 -38.04 -75.93 6.60
C HIS A 257 -39.23 -76.69 5.98
N GLY A 258 -39.94 -76.09 5.03
CA GLY A 258 -41.02 -76.74 4.28
C GLY A 258 -40.52 -77.91 3.44
N ASN A 259 -39.37 -77.77 2.78
CA ASN A 259 -38.71 -78.83 2.05
C ASN A 259 -38.18 -79.92 2.99
N ALA A 260 -37.66 -79.58 4.18
CA ALA A 260 -37.28 -80.55 5.20
C ALA A 260 -38.49 -81.35 5.71
N LEU A 261 -39.65 -80.71 5.90
CA LEU A 261 -40.92 -81.40 6.19
C LEU A 261 -41.30 -82.35 5.05
N ILE A 262 -41.31 -81.88 3.80
CA ILE A 262 -41.62 -82.72 2.62
C ILE A 262 -40.62 -83.87 2.46
N VAL A 263 -39.33 -83.66 2.77
CA VAL A 263 -38.29 -84.70 2.75
C VAL A 263 -38.45 -85.68 3.91
N MET A 264 -38.96 -85.25 5.07
CA MET A 264 -39.33 -86.16 6.16
C MET A 264 -40.60 -86.95 5.83
N GLU A 265 -41.64 -86.34 5.26
CA GLU A 265 -42.85 -87.04 4.78
C GLU A 265 -42.52 -88.03 3.65
N SER A 266 -41.79 -87.57 2.64
CA SER A 266 -41.23 -88.40 1.56
C SER A 266 -40.20 -89.39 2.07
N GLY A 267 -39.61 -89.15 3.24
CA GLY A 267 -38.72 -90.06 3.95
C GLY A 267 -39.46 -91.14 4.73
N ILE A 268 -40.66 -90.85 5.25
CA ILE A 268 -41.56 -91.83 5.91
C ILE A 268 -42.28 -92.67 4.85
N ILE A 269 -42.80 -92.04 3.79
CA ILE A 269 -43.29 -92.73 2.58
C ILE A 269 -42.14 -93.50 1.94
N GLY A 270 -40.96 -92.88 1.91
CA GLY A 270 -39.68 -93.42 1.48
C GLY A 270 -39.34 -94.69 2.22
N GLU A 271 -39.26 -94.68 3.55
CA GLU A 271 -38.97 -95.84 4.42
C GLU A 271 -40.02 -96.94 4.29
N ARG A 272 -41.30 -96.62 4.05
CA ARG A 272 -42.33 -97.61 3.71
C ARG A 272 -42.07 -98.26 2.35
N LEU A 273 -41.63 -97.48 1.36
CA LEU A 273 -41.13 -97.98 0.07
C LEU A 273 -39.72 -98.59 0.18
N LYS A 274 -38.93 -98.26 1.20
CA LYS A 274 -37.56 -98.73 1.44
C LYS A 274 -37.60 -100.07 2.15
N GLY A 275 -38.58 -100.34 3.00
CA GLY A 275 -38.92 -101.71 3.40
C GLY A 275 -39.20 -102.63 2.20
N LEU A 276 -39.68 -102.07 1.07
CA LEU A 276 -39.86 -102.77 -0.21
C LEU A 276 -38.60 -102.72 -1.12
N TYR A 277 -37.81 -101.64 -1.09
CA TYR A 277 -36.67 -101.41 -1.99
C TYR A 277 -35.28 -101.68 -1.37
N GLU A 278 -35.07 -101.72 -0.06
CA GLU A 278 -33.85 -102.26 0.59
C GLU A 278 -33.77 -103.79 0.45
N ALA A 279 -34.90 -104.45 0.18
CA ALA A 279 -34.91 -105.81 -0.35
C ALA A 279 -34.29 -105.92 -1.77
N ILE A 280 -34.13 -104.80 -2.49
CA ILE A 280 -33.70 -104.73 -3.90
C ILE A 280 -32.38 -103.95 -4.08
N ILE A 281 -32.14 -102.91 -3.28
CA ILE A 281 -31.07 -101.90 -3.45
C ILE A 281 -29.87 -102.15 -2.50
N ASN A 282 -29.95 -103.14 -1.61
CA ASN A 282 -28.77 -103.72 -0.94
C ASN A 282 -27.77 -104.38 -1.92
N ILE A 283 -28.00 -104.31 -3.24
CA ILE A 283 -27.20 -104.97 -4.28
C ILE A 283 -26.22 -104.01 -5.00
N PHE A 284 -26.42 -102.67 -5.02
CA PHE A 284 -25.90 -101.87 -6.14
C PHE A 284 -25.24 -100.48 -5.94
N ASN A 285 -25.03 -99.92 -4.74
CA ASN A 285 -24.46 -98.55 -4.66
C ASN A 285 -23.64 -98.15 -3.41
N ILE A 286 -22.32 -97.92 -3.58
CA ILE A 286 -21.44 -97.22 -2.63
C ILE A 286 -20.53 -96.18 -3.34
N ASN A 287 -19.94 -96.51 -4.51
CA ASN A 287 -18.85 -95.73 -5.13
C ASN A 287 -19.24 -94.35 -5.73
N PHE A 288 -20.52 -94.01 -5.89
CA PHE A 288 -20.92 -92.73 -6.51
C PHE A 288 -20.71 -91.51 -5.58
N LYS A 289 -20.66 -91.72 -4.26
CA LYS A 289 -20.64 -90.61 -3.28
C LYS A 289 -19.27 -89.96 -3.11
N GLU A 290 -18.19 -90.71 -3.29
CA GLU A 290 -16.81 -90.21 -3.09
C GLU A 290 -16.40 -89.21 -4.18
N SER A 291 -16.69 -89.52 -5.45
CA SER A 291 -16.35 -88.64 -6.58
C SER A 291 -17.08 -87.29 -6.55
N LYS A 292 -18.30 -87.22 -5.97
CA LYS A 292 -18.98 -85.93 -5.79
C LYS A 292 -18.27 -85.04 -4.77
N LEU A 293 -17.83 -85.64 -3.65
CA LEU A 293 -17.16 -84.92 -2.57
C LEU A 293 -15.82 -84.33 -3.04
N GLU A 294 -15.05 -85.07 -3.83
CA GLU A 294 -13.77 -84.62 -4.41
C GLU A 294 -13.94 -83.36 -5.29
N ASN A 295 -14.98 -83.30 -6.12
CA ASN A 295 -15.28 -82.14 -6.96
C ASN A 295 -15.66 -80.89 -6.13
N GLU A 296 -16.43 -81.06 -5.06
CA GLU A 296 -16.80 -79.96 -4.15
C GLU A 296 -15.56 -79.39 -3.41
N PHE A 297 -14.60 -80.26 -3.02
CA PHE A 297 -13.32 -79.83 -2.44
C PHE A 297 -12.44 -79.04 -3.44
N LEU A 298 -12.35 -79.46 -4.70
CA LEU A 298 -11.58 -78.74 -5.72
C LEU A 298 -12.15 -77.34 -6.02
N MET A 299 -13.48 -77.19 -6.01
CA MET A 299 -14.12 -75.87 -6.12
C MET A 299 -13.75 -74.95 -4.95
N LEU A 300 -13.82 -75.45 -3.70
CA LEU A 300 -13.43 -74.69 -2.50
C LEU A 300 -11.97 -74.22 -2.57
N ILE A 301 -11.05 -75.08 -3.01
CA ILE A 301 -9.62 -74.73 -3.18
C ILE A 301 -9.46 -73.61 -4.22
N SER A 302 -10.23 -73.62 -5.31
CA SER A 302 -10.16 -72.56 -6.33
C SER A 302 -10.65 -71.20 -5.80
N GLN A 303 -11.72 -71.18 -5.00
CA GLN A 303 -12.26 -69.97 -4.39
C GLN A 303 -11.30 -69.38 -3.35
N LEU A 304 -10.68 -70.22 -2.51
CA LEU A 304 -9.69 -69.79 -1.52
C LEU A 304 -8.45 -69.15 -2.17
N LYS A 305 -8.00 -69.65 -3.34
CA LYS A 305 -6.91 -69.02 -4.10
C LYS A 305 -7.28 -67.61 -4.58
N GLY A 306 -8.47 -67.45 -5.17
CA GLY A 306 -8.96 -66.14 -5.62
C GLY A 306 -9.11 -65.12 -4.48
N LEU A 307 -9.52 -65.57 -3.28
CA LEU A 307 -9.57 -64.72 -2.08
C LEU A 307 -8.17 -64.29 -1.61
N ALA A 308 -7.17 -65.18 -1.65
CA ALA A 308 -5.79 -64.85 -1.28
C ALA A 308 -5.14 -63.85 -2.26
N GLU A 309 -5.41 -63.96 -3.56
CA GLU A 309 -4.96 -63.00 -4.57
C GLU A 309 -5.62 -61.62 -4.39
N PHE A 310 -6.90 -61.59 -4.01
CA PHE A 310 -7.63 -60.36 -3.67
C PHE A 310 -7.11 -59.71 -2.37
N GLU A 311 -6.77 -60.51 -1.35
CA GLU A 311 -6.14 -60.01 -0.12
C GLU A 311 -4.77 -59.37 -0.43
N TYR A 312 -3.95 -60.04 -1.25
CA TYR A 312 -2.62 -59.54 -1.64
C TYR A 312 -2.70 -58.21 -2.43
N THR A 313 -3.63 -58.09 -3.37
CA THR A 313 -3.83 -56.85 -4.15
C THR A 313 -4.37 -55.70 -3.30
N ASN A 314 -5.28 -55.97 -2.37
CA ASN A 314 -5.74 -54.95 -1.40
C ASN A 314 -4.63 -54.52 -0.43
N ASN A 315 -3.83 -55.46 0.08
CA ASN A 315 -2.76 -55.15 1.02
C ASN A 315 -1.65 -54.33 0.34
N THR A 316 -1.27 -54.66 -0.91
CA THR A 316 -0.33 -53.85 -1.70
C THR A 316 -0.88 -52.44 -1.99
N SER A 317 -2.17 -52.29 -2.31
CA SER A 317 -2.82 -50.98 -2.43
C SER A 317 -2.80 -50.18 -1.12
N LEU A 318 -3.10 -50.80 0.03
CA LEU A 318 -3.01 -50.17 1.35
C LEU A 318 -1.58 -49.70 1.68
N GLN A 319 -0.56 -50.48 1.32
CA GLN A 319 0.85 -50.08 1.50
C GLN A 319 1.23 -48.85 0.66
N ILE A 320 0.65 -48.67 -0.53
CA ILE A 320 0.83 -47.47 -1.36
C ILE A 320 0.16 -46.27 -0.69
N MET A 321 -1.12 -46.39 -0.31
CA MET A 321 -1.87 -45.33 0.38
C MET A 321 -1.20 -44.87 1.68
N VAL A 322 -0.59 -45.79 2.43
CA VAL A 322 0.18 -45.46 3.65
C VAL A 322 1.44 -44.66 3.35
N LYS A 323 2.16 -44.94 2.25
CA LYS A 323 3.32 -44.15 1.82
C LYS A 323 2.91 -42.74 1.41
N GLU A 324 1.91 -42.61 0.54
CA GLU A 324 1.37 -41.31 0.10
C GLU A 324 0.91 -40.46 1.28
N ASN A 325 0.20 -41.05 2.25
CA ASN A 325 -0.22 -40.35 3.46
C ASN A 325 0.98 -39.88 4.32
N ASN A 326 2.04 -40.68 4.44
CA ASN A 326 3.25 -40.28 5.16
C ASN A 326 3.98 -39.12 4.45
N GLU A 327 4.02 -39.13 3.12
CA GLU A 327 4.59 -38.03 2.30
C GLU A 327 3.76 -36.74 2.44
N LEU A 328 2.42 -36.84 2.43
CA LEU A 328 1.53 -35.71 2.70
C LEU A 328 1.75 -35.14 4.12
N VAL A 329 1.93 -35.98 5.13
CA VAL A 329 2.24 -35.54 6.51
C VAL A 329 3.59 -34.82 6.58
N ALA A 330 4.62 -35.30 5.86
CA ALA A 330 5.91 -34.63 5.76
C ALA A 330 5.78 -33.25 5.09
N ASN A 331 5.08 -33.18 3.95
CA ASN A 331 4.81 -31.94 3.22
C ASN A 331 4.04 -30.91 4.06
N ILE A 332 3.08 -31.35 4.88
CA ILE A 332 2.37 -30.49 5.84
C ILE A 332 3.34 -29.93 6.89
N GLY A 333 4.29 -30.74 7.37
CA GLY A 333 5.36 -30.29 8.28
C GLY A 333 6.20 -29.16 7.69
N ASP A 334 6.65 -29.32 6.43
CA ASP A 334 7.46 -28.32 5.73
C ASP A 334 6.67 -27.02 5.44
N LEU A 335 5.38 -27.13 5.10
CA LEU A 335 4.49 -25.98 4.94
C LEU A 335 4.29 -25.21 6.26
N ILE A 336 4.14 -25.91 7.38
CA ILE A 336 4.06 -25.29 8.72
C ILE A 336 5.38 -24.58 9.05
N TYR A 337 6.54 -25.19 8.75
CA TYR A 337 7.84 -24.58 8.96
C TYR A 337 8.05 -23.32 8.11
N SER A 338 7.73 -23.38 6.81
CA SER A 338 7.79 -22.24 5.88
C SER A 338 6.86 -21.09 6.29
N LYS A 339 5.64 -21.43 6.75
CA LYS A 339 4.70 -20.45 7.33
C LYS A 339 5.29 -19.74 8.54
N ASN A 340 5.86 -20.50 9.49
CA ASN A 340 6.46 -19.93 10.70
C ASN A 340 7.63 -18.98 10.36
N ILE A 341 8.49 -19.34 9.39
CA ILE A 341 9.53 -18.42 8.89
C ILE A 341 8.90 -17.14 8.35
N SER A 342 7.90 -17.26 7.48
CA SER A 342 7.21 -16.13 6.86
C SER A 342 6.56 -15.19 7.89
N ASP A 343 5.94 -15.75 8.93
CA ASP A 343 5.31 -14.97 10.00
C ASP A 343 6.36 -14.25 10.87
N THR A 344 7.51 -14.86 11.18
CA THR A 344 8.62 -14.13 11.86
C THR A 344 9.23 -13.03 10.98
N GLN A 345 9.20 -13.14 9.66
CA GLN A 345 9.62 -12.06 8.75
C GLN A 345 8.60 -10.92 8.76
N LYS A 346 7.30 -11.22 8.72
CA LYS A 346 6.22 -10.20 8.85
C LYS A 346 6.35 -9.44 10.16
N GLU A 347 6.59 -10.11 11.29
CA GLU A 347 6.78 -9.45 12.58
C GLU A 347 7.99 -8.50 12.60
N LYS A 348 9.11 -8.91 11.99
CA LYS A 348 10.30 -8.05 11.85
C LYS A 348 10.00 -6.81 11.02
N ILE A 349 9.30 -6.95 9.89
CA ILE A 349 8.91 -5.84 9.01
C ILE A 349 7.90 -4.91 9.71
N ALA A 350 6.89 -5.47 10.40
CA ALA A 350 5.93 -4.68 11.17
C ALA A 350 6.62 -3.88 12.29
N LYS A 351 7.61 -4.47 12.96
CA LYS A 351 8.41 -3.79 13.99
C LYS A 351 9.26 -2.65 13.41
N THR A 352 9.99 -2.88 12.32
CA THR A 352 10.81 -1.81 11.71
C THR A 352 9.95 -0.68 11.13
N PHE A 353 8.78 -1.00 10.57
CA PHE A 353 7.81 -0.01 10.11
C PHE A 353 7.27 0.85 11.28
N LYS A 354 6.91 0.22 12.40
CA LYS A 354 6.46 0.92 13.62
C LYS A 354 7.56 1.84 14.17
N GLU A 355 8.79 1.36 14.30
CA GLU A 355 9.95 2.16 14.76
C GLU A 355 10.30 3.32 13.81
N ARG A 356 9.98 3.20 12.51
CA ARG A 356 10.17 4.27 11.51
C ARG A 356 9.03 5.29 11.57
N SER A 357 7.78 4.82 11.74
CA SER A 357 6.61 5.67 11.96
C SER A 357 6.75 6.52 13.24
N GLU A 358 7.17 5.92 14.35
CA GLU A 358 7.43 6.64 15.61
C GLU A 358 8.57 7.66 15.50
N ARG A 359 9.56 7.44 14.62
CA ARG A 359 10.62 8.42 14.31
C ARG A 359 10.07 9.61 13.52
N TYR A 360 9.38 9.37 12.41
CA TYR A 360 8.77 10.44 11.63
C TYR A 360 7.73 11.24 12.43
N GLN A 361 6.98 10.60 13.33
CA GLN A 361 6.04 11.31 14.20
C GLN A 361 6.73 12.27 15.18
N LYS A 362 7.93 11.93 15.66
CA LYS A 362 8.76 12.82 16.50
C LYS A 362 9.33 13.99 15.69
N GLU A 363 9.82 13.72 14.49
CA GLU A 363 10.36 14.72 13.56
C GLU A 363 9.30 15.73 13.11
N ILE A 364 8.09 15.27 12.77
CA ILE A 364 6.92 16.12 12.49
C ILE A 364 6.57 17.01 13.69
N ASN A 365 6.74 16.52 14.92
CA ASN A 365 6.44 17.30 16.11
C ASN A 365 7.53 18.35 16.39
N SER A 366 8.82 18.02 16.25
CA SER A 366 9.90 19.02 16.39
C SER A 366 9.82 20.12 15.33
N LEU A 367 9.54 19.77 14.07
CA LEU A 367 9.34 20.76 13.00
C LEU A 367 8.13 21.67 13.24
N LYS A 368 7.07 21.18 13.90
CA LYS A 368 5.94 22.03 14.34
C LYS A 368 6.37 23.01 15.42
N GLU A 369 7.13 22.56 16.42
CA GLU A 369 7.66 23.43 17.48
C GLU A 369 8.60 24.51 16.92
N GLU A 370 9.46 24.17 15.96
CA GLU A 370 10.34 25.13 15.28
C GLU A 370 9.55 26.16 14.45
N ARG A 371 8.56 25.70 13.67
CA ARG A 371 7.64 26.58 12.93
C ARG A 371 6.92 27.56 13.87
N ASP A 372 6.46 27.09 15.02
CA ASP A 372 5.69 27.92 15.94
C ASP A 372 6.57 28.91 16.73
N LYS A 373 7.85 28.58 16.98
CA LYS A 373 8.86 29.55 17.42
C LYS A 373 9.12 30.62 16.35
N ALA A 374 9.40 30.22 15.11
CA ALA A 374 9.65 31.16 14.01
C ALA A 374 8.47 32.12 13.76
N LYS A 375 7.23 31.65 13.93
CA LYS A 375 6.03 32.51 13.90
C LYS A 375 5.98 33.50 15.07
N ALA A 376 6.36 33.10 16.27
CA ALA A 376 6.43 34.01 17.42
C ALA A 376 7.50 35.09 17.20
N ASP A 377 8.68 34.70 16.69
CA ASP A 377 9.77 35.62 16.35
C ASP A 377 9.35 36.59 15.23
N GLN A 378 8.64 36.12 14.21
CA GLN A 378 8.06 36.96 13.15
C GLN A 378 7.10 38.02 13.73
N ILE A 379 6.18 37.62 14.61
CA ILE A 379 5.24 38.55 15.28
C ILE A 379 6.00 39.59 16.13
N GLU A 380 7.11 39.21 16.77
CA GLU A 380 7.94 40.16 17.52
C GLU A 380 8.66 41.16 16.59
N ILE A 381 9.16 40.70 15.44
CA ILE A 381 9.80 41.56 14.43
C ILE A 381 8.78 42.51 13.79
N ASP A 382 7.60 42.03 13.39
CA ASP A 382 6.53 42.86 12.82
C ASP A 382 6.08 43.94 13.82
N LYS A 383 6.04 43.62 15.11
CA LYS A 383 5.76 44.61 16.17
C LYS A 383 6.85 45.69 16.22
N LYS A 384 8.13 45.29 16.29
CA LYS A 384 9.27 46.24 16.28
C LYS A 384 9.30 47.11 15.02
N PHE A 385 8.96 46.54 13.86
CA PHE A 385 8.86 47.28 12.60
C PHE A 385 7.75 48.32 12.63
N ASN A 386 6.57 47.97 13.15
CA ASN A 386 5.46 48.91 13.34
C ASN A 386 5.82 50.03 14.32
N ASP A 387 6.42 49.72 15.46
CA ASP A 387 6.89 50.70 16.45
C ASP A 387 7.88 51.71 15.80
N LEU A 388 8.86 51.22 15.03
CA LEU A 388 9.80 52.04 14.26
C LEU A 388 9.13 52.88 13.17
N ASN A 389 8.11 52.35 12.49
CA ASN A 389 7.34 53.07 11.49
C ASN A 389 6.54 54.22 12.11
N GLU A 390 6.00 54.03 13.32
CA GLU A 390 5.37 55.09 14.09
C GLU A 390 6.38 56.15 14.57
N GLU A 391 7.60 55.75 14.94
CA GLU A 391 8.68 56.69 15.23
C GLU A 391 9.08 57.50 13.98
N LEU A 392 9.25 56.86 12.82
CA LEU A 392 9.51 57.55 11.55
C LEU A 392 8.40 58.52 11.17
N LYS A 393 7.12 58.14 11.35
CA LYS A 393 5.97 59.04 11.17
C LYS A 393 6.02 60.23 12.13
N ARG A 394 6.36 60.00 13.41
CA ARG A 394 6.55 61.08 14.42
C ARG A 394 7.71 62.01 14.05
N VAL A 395 8.84 61.47 13.60
CA VAL A 395 10.00 62.26 13.15
C VAL A 395 9.68 63.05 11.89
N ARG A 396 9.05 62.46 10.87
CA ARG A 396 8.59 63.18 9.66
C ARG A 396 7.64 64.33 10.02
N LYS A 397 6.70 64.13 10.95
CA LYS A 397 5.80 65.20 11.44
C LYS A 397 6.60 66.34 12.10
N LYS A 398 7.54 66.03 13.01
CA LYS A 398 8.43 67.05 13.61
C LYS A 398 9.27 67.77 12.56
N MET A 399 9.83 67.07 11.58
CA MET A 399 10.64 67.67 10.51
C MET A 399 9.80 68.60 9.62
N LYS A 400 8.54 68.24 9.33
CA LYS A 400 7.58 69.11 8.63
C LYS A 400 7.19 70.33 9.47
N GLN A 401 7.11 70.22 10.81
CA GLN A 401 6.90 71.38 11.70
C GLN A 401 8.12 72.30 11.70
N TYR A 402 9.34 71.78 11.93
CA TYR A 402 10.57 72.58 11.88
C TYR A 402 10.79 73.27 10.52
N LYS A 403 10.48 72.61 9.39
CA LYS A 403 10.50 73.29 8.08
C LYS A 403 9.52 74.46 7.99
N LYS A 404 8.31 74.33 8.55
CA LYS A 404 7.31 75.41 8.58
C LYS A 404 7.65 76.54 9.55
N GLU A 405 8.34 76.25 10.64
CA GLU A 405 8.75 77.22 11.66
C GLU A 405 10.07 77.93 11.30
N SER A 406 10.99 77.25 10.60
CA SER A 406 12.27 77.81 10.17
C SER A 406 12.17 78.64 8.89
N ASN A 407 11.18 78.37 8.02
CA ASN A 407 10.99 79.14 6.80
C ASN A 407 10.08 80.34 7.08
N ASN A 408 10.69 81.51 7.29
CA ASN A 408 10.03 82.82 7.20
C ASN A 408 9.72 83.18 5.72
N ALA A 409 9.35 82.17 4.92
CA ALA A 409 9.35 82.15 3.45
C ALA A 409 8.09 82.77 2.81
N GLN A 410 7.37 83.61 3.55
CA GLN A 410 6.28 84.41 2.97
C GLN A 410 6.78 85.46 1.96
N TYR A 411 8.09 85.76 1.98
CA TYR A 411 8.75 86.74 1.09
C TYR A 411 9.86 86.14 0.21
N GLU A 412 10.07 84.82 0.22
CA GLU A 412 11.07 84.20 -0.67
C GLU A 412 10.56 84.10 -2.11
N GLU A 413 11.39 84.55 -3.04
CA GLU A 413 11.12 84.53 -4.48
C GLU A 413 11.41 83.13 -5.03
N LYS A 414 10.35 82.34 -5.23
CA LYS A 414 10.41 80.97 -5.76
C LYS A 414 10.33 80.98 -7.28
N PHE A 415 10.93 79.99 -7.94
CA PHE A 415 10.77 79.79 -9.38
C PHE A 415 9.73 78.73 -9.69
N CYS A 416 8.79 79.05 -10.58
CA CYS A 416 7.76 78.11 -11.01
C CYS A 416 8.32 77.07 -11.98
N ILE A 417 8.17 75.77 -11.71
CA ILE A 417 8.64 74.70 -12.62
C ILE A 417 8.07 74.88 -14.03
N ASN A 418 6.76 75.15 -14.13
CA ASN A 418 6.05 75.08 -15.40
C ASN A 418 6.26 76.29 -16.33
N CYS A 419 6.63 77.46 -15.80
CA CYS A 419 6.83 78.67 -16.61
C CYS A 419 8.14 79.40 -16.34
N MET A 420 8.98 78.89 -15.43
CA MET A 420 10.29 79.44 -15.03
C MET A 420 10.30 80.91 -14.59
N LYS A 421 9.12 81.49 -14.29
CA LYS A 421 9.02 82.86 -13.76
C LYS A 421 9.19 82.83 -12.23
N PRO A 422 9.89 83.82 -11.66
CA PRO A 422 9.88 84.04 -10.23
C PRO A 422 8.48 84.44 -9.77
N PHE A 423 8.09 84.00 -8.57
CA PHE A 423 6.85 84.34 -7.91
C PHE A 423 7.03 84.34 -6.39
N ILE A 424 6.21 85.13 -5.69
CA ILE A 424 6.16 85.14 -4.21
C ILE A 424 4.82 84.52 -3.82
N GLU A 425 4.82 83.65 -2.81
CA GLU A 425 3.65 82.83 -2.43
C GLU A 425 2.40 83.66 -2.10
N ILE A 426 2.57 84.84 -1.49
CA ILE A 426 1.49 85.80 -1.18
C ILE A 426 0.73 86.25 -2.46
N TYR A 427 1.42 86.30 -3.61
CA TYR A 427 0.86 86.71 -4.89
C TYR A 427 0.58 85.52 -5.84
N ASN A 428 0.63 84.28 -5.31
CA ASN A 428 0.43 83.05 -6.06
C ASN A 428 -1.06 82.65 -6.16
N TYR A 429 -1.80 83.38 -6.99
CA TYR A 429 -3.21 83.12 -7.28
C TYR A 429 -3.39 81.98 -8.30
N ASN A 430 -4.59 81.39 -8.34
CA ASN A 430 -4.95 80.27 -9.25
C ASN A 430 -4.81 80.58 -10.76
N TRP A 431 -4.42 81.79 -11.13
CA TRP A 431 -4.30 82.27 -12.51
C TRP A 431 -2.93 82.91 -12.83
N SER A 432 -1.99 82.89 -11.88
CA SER A 432 -0.66 83.50 -12.04
C SER A 432 0.23 82.72 -13.01
N CYS A 433 0.16 81.39 -13.01
CA CYS A 433 0.85 80.55 -14.00
C CYS A 433 -0.07 80.27 -15.20
N ARG A 434 0.46 80.44 -16.42
CA ARG A 434 -0.24 80.12 -17.67
C ARG A 434 0.64 79.27 -18.56
N ILE A 435 0.15 78.09 -18.92
CA ILE A 435 0.92 77.05 -19.61
C ILE A 435 0.09 76.49 -20.77
N HIS A 436 0.74 76.16 -21.89
CA HIS A 436 0.12 75.40 -22.97
C HIS A 436 0.36 73.91 -22.76
N LYS A 437 -0.70 73.08 -22.77
CA LYS A 437 -0.57 71.63 -22.59
C LYS A 437 0.06 70.91 -23.79
N SER A 438 -0.01 71.54 -24.97
CA SER A 438 0.52 71.05 -26.24
C SER A 438 1.82 71.75 -26.61
N LYS A 439 2.79 71.04 -27.20
CA LYS A 439 3.88 71.70 -27.95
C LYS A 439 3.28 72.49 -29.13
N PRO A 440 3.90 73.60 -29.55
CA PRO A 440 3.45 74.33 -30.73
C PRO A 440 3.71 73.49 -31.99
N ILE A 441 2.78 73.55 -32.94
CA ILE A 441 2.89 72.97 -34.27
C ILE A 441 2.64 74.14 -35.23
N ASP A 442 3.60 74.41 -36.13
CA ASP A 442 3.55 75.51 -37.10
C ASP A 442 3.15 76.86 -36.47
N ASP A 443 3.97 77.29 -35.49
CA ASP A 443 3.83 78.50 -34.64
C ASP A 443 2.50 78.67 -33.87
N THR A 444 1.60 77.69 -33.97
CA THR A 444 0.27 77.72 -33.37
C THR A 444 0.15 76.69 -32.26
N TYR A 445 -0.36 77.10 -31.10
CA TYR A 445 -0.59 76.16 -29.99
C TYR A 445 -1.96 75.47 -30.14
N TRP A 446 -1.96 74.15 -30.37
CA TRP A 446 -3.18 73.35 -30.58
C TRP A 446 -4.27 73.57 -29.53
N CYS A 447 -3.89 73.74 -28.25
CA CYS A 447 -4.86 73.95 -27.17
C CYS A 447 -5.55 75.33 -27.13
N CYS A 448 -5.14 76.30 -27.96
CA CYS A 448 -5.74 77.65 -27.95
C CYS A 448 -5.89 78.34 -29.32
N GLY A 449 -5.29 77.79 -30.38
CA GLY A 449 -5.34 78.37 -31.73
C GLY A 449 -4.60 79.70 -31.91
N LYS A 450 -3.84 80.16 -30.89
CA LYS A 450 -3.09 81.42 -30.96
C LYS A 450 -1.65 81.20 -31.39
N ILE A 451 -1.13 82.19 -32.11
CA ILE A 451 0.21 82.25 -32.67
C ILE A 451 1.09 83.09 -31.75
N GLY A 452 2.29 82.58 -31.42
CA GLY A 452 3.30 83.29 -30.62
C GLY A 452 3.49 82.77 -29.19
N LYS A 453 4.75 82.84 -28.69
CA LYS A 453 5.15 82.32 -27.37
C LYS A 453 4.45 82.98 -26.18
N ASP A 454 4.12 84.26 -26.29
CA ASP A 454 3.46 85.03 -25.23
C ASP A 454 1.92 84.98 -25.29
N ALA A 455 1.34 84.18 -26.20
CA ALA A 455 -0.09 83.95 -26.22
C ALA A 455 -0.55 83.30 -24.89
N PRO A 456 -1.53 83.88 -24.16
CA PRO A 456 -1.96 83.35 -22.87
C PRO A 456 -2.59 81.97 -23.03
N GLY A 457 -1.92 80.94 -22.52
CA GLY A 457 -2.26 79.53 -22.71
C GLY A 457 -3.36 78.98 -21.81
N CYS A 458 -4.03 77.93 -22.30
CA CYS A 458 -5.32 77.43 -21.82
C CYS A 458 -5.32 76.65 -20.48
N ILE A 459 -4.26 76.73 -19.68
CA ILE A 459 -4.30 76.29 -18.28
C ILE A 459 -3.78 77.42 -17.40
N ALA A 460 -4.72 78.01 -16.66
CA ALA A 460 -4.46 78.93 -15.57
C ALA A 460 -4.34 78.11 -14.27
N SER A 461 -3.18 78.15 -13.62
CA SER A 461 -2.95 77.50 -12.33
C SER A 461 -2.17 78.43 -11.39
N LYS A 462 -2.06 78.02 -10.12
CA LYS A 462 -0.96 78.52 -9.28
C LYS A 462 0.38 78.15 -9.89
N HIS A 463 1.40 78.95 -9.62
CA HIS A 463 2.77 78.52 -9.77
C HIS A 463 3.06 77.38 -8.78
N ILE A 464 3.71 76.32 -9.26
CA ILE A 464 4.15 75.19 -8.45
C ILE A 464 5.66 75.32 -8.30
N SER A 465 6.16 75.30 -7.05
CA SER A 465 7.60 75.28 -6.79
C SER A 465 8.12 73.86 -6.77
N LYS A 466 9.42 73.70 -7.06
CA LYS A 466 10.08 72.39 -7.08
C LYS A 466 10.08 71.68 -5.72
N GLU A 467 9.86 72.41 -4.63
CA GLU A 467 9.80 71.84 -3.28
C GLU A 467 8.41 71.29 -2.91
N ASP A 468 7.36 71.68 -3.66
CA ASP A 468 5.97 71.25 -3.41
C ASP A 468 5.63 69.94 -4.17
N GLU A 469 6.19 69.73 -5.37
CA GLU A 469 5.92 68.56 -6.23
C GLU A 469 6.40 67.23 -5.61
N ASP A 470 7.49 67.27 -4.83
CA ASP A 470 8.05 66.14 -4.07
C ASP A 470 7.21 65.75 -2.83
N CYS A 471 6.15 66.50 -2.48
CA CYS A 471 5.37 66.25 -1.25
C CYS A 471 4.01 65.57 -1.44
N GLU A 472 3.45 65.52 -2.66
CA GLU A 472 2.08 65.02 -2.92
C GLU A 472 2.01 63.89 -3.98
N SER A 473 3.07 63.64 -4.76
CA SER A 473 3.00 62.77 -5.95
C SER A 473 3.16 61.25 -5.73
N GLU A 474 3.56 60.78 -4.53
CA GLU A 474 3.84 59.36 -4.28
C GLU A 474 2.60 58.48 -3.98
N GLU A 475 1.42 59.05 -3.69
CA GLU A 475 0.26 58.25 -3.21
C GLU A 475 -0.75 57.83 -4.29
N GLU A 476 -0.85 58.50 -5.45
CA GLU A 476 -1.94 58.25 -6.43
C GLU A 476 -1.60 57.39 -7.67
N SER A 477 -0.32 57.18 -8.00
CA SER A 477 0.05 56.51 -9.28
C SER A 477 -0.04 54.98 -9.28
N ASN A 478 -0.29 54.35 -8.13
CA ASN A 478 -0.38 52.89 -7.98
C ASN A 478 -1.80 52.34 -8.26
N GLN A 479 -2.39 52.70 -9.42
CA GLN A 479 -3.55 51.99 -9.96
C GLN A 479 -3.13 50.58 -10.43
N LYS A 480 -3.01 49.67 -9.47
CA LYS A 480 -2.75 48.24 -9.70
C LYS A 480 -3.82 47.72 -10.66
N ILE A 481 -3.38 47.24 -11.83
CA ILE A 481 -4.25 46.58 -12.81
C ILE A 481 -5.01 45.46 -12.09
N ALA A 482 -6.32 45.64 -11.93
CA ALA A 482 -7.14 44.70 -11.20
C ALA A 482 -7.26 43.39 -12.00
N PHE A 483 -6.73 42.30 -11.44
CA PHE A 483 -6.92 40.96 -11.97
C PHE A 483 -8.21 40.37 -11.39
N CYS A 484 -9.05 39.78 -12.24
CA CYS A 484 -10.25 39.09 -11.80
C CYS A 484 -9.90 37.92 -10.86
N ALA A 485 -10.61 37.78 -9.73
CA ALA A 485 -10.34 36.71 -8.76
C ALA A 485 -10.65 35.31 -9.34
N SER A 486 -11.69 35.19 -10.17
CA SER A 486 -12.18 33.91 -10.70
C SER A 486 -11.30 33.34 -11.83
N CYS A 487 -10.73 34.18 -12.70
CA CYS A 487 -9.92 33.70 -13.84
C CYS A 487 -8.54 34.34 -14.03
N LYS A 488 -8.13 35.27 -13.16
CA LYS A 488 -6.82 35.94 -13.15
C LYS A 488 -6.41 36.67 -14.43
N THR A 489 -7.32 36.91 -15.37
CA THR A 489 -7.06 37.80 -16.52
C THR A 489 -7.40 39.24 -16.16
N PRO A 490 -6.61 40.23 -16.62
CA PRO A 490 -6.90 41.64 -16.38
C PRO A 490 -8.13 42.11 -17.17
N GLY A 491 -8.65 43.29 -16.82
CA GLY A 491 -9.63 44.02 -17.66
C GLY A 491 -11.11 43.75 -17.37
N HIS A 492 -11.47 43.05 -16.29
CA HIS A 492 -12.85 42.92 -15.82
C HIS A 492 -12.88 42.56 -14.33
N PHE A 493 -14.00 42.82 -13.67
CA PHE A 493 -14.21 42.46 -12.26
C PHE A 493 -14.77 41.05 -12.08
N SER A 494 -14.66 40.47 -10.88
CA SER A 494 -15.11 39.10 -10.60
C SER A 494 -16.59 38.87 -10.95
N TYR A 495 -17.46 39.85 -10.70
CA TYR A 495 -18.90 39.78 -11.03
C TYR A 495 -19.19 39.83 -12.53
N GLU A 496 -18.23 40.26 -13.35
CA GLU A 496 -18.31 40.29 -14.82
C GLU A 496 -17.58 39.11 -15.49
N CYS A 497 -16.98 38.21 -14.71
CA CYS A 497 -16.13 37.16 -15.26
C CYS A 497 -16.90 36.18 -16.17
N PRO A 498 -16.53 36.06 -17.47
CA PRO A 498 -17.21 35.15 -18.39
C PRO A 498 -17.01 33.67 -18.03
N LYS A 499 -15.97 33.37 -17.22
CA LYS A 499 -15.61 32.02 -16.76
C LYS A 499 -16.15 31.67 -15.36
N ASP A 500 -16.92 32.55 -14.72
CA ASP A 500 -17.51 32.25 -13.40
C ASP A 500 -18.67 31.27 -13.53
N PRO A 501 -18.67 30.11 -12.84
CA PRO A 501 -19.75 29.13 -12.94
C PRO A 501 -21.05 29.57 -12.22
N ASN A 502 -21.03 30.63 -11.41
CA ASN A 502 -22.22 31.08 -10.68
C ASN A 502 -23.15 31.92 -11.56
N THR A 503 -24.46 31.76 -11.37
CA THR A 503 -25.51 32.57 -12.01
C THR A 503 -25.57 33.99 -11.47
N ARG A 504 -25.54 34.99 -12.34
CA ARG A 504 -25.68 36.41 -11.99
C ARG A 504 -27.14 36.79 -11.79
N SER A 505 -27.42 37.63 -10.79
CA SER A 505 -28.79 38.00 -10.38
C SER A 505 -29.52 38.99 -11.30
N ASN A 506 -28.81 39.63 -12.23
CA ASN A 506 -29.31 40.78 -13.02
C ASN A 506 -29.31 40.52 -14.54
N PHE A 507 -29.21 39.26 -14.97
CA PHE A 507 -29.15 38.88 -16.38
C PHE A 507 -30.33 37.99 -16.77
N GLU A 508 -30.67 37.99 -18.06
CA GLU A 508 -31.77 37.19 -18.59
C GLU A 508 -31.41 35.69 -18.54
N PRO A 509 -32.31 34.78 -18.10
CA PRO A 509 -31.92 33.40 -17.76
C PRO A 509 -31.35 32.59 -18.92
N GLU A 510 -31.79 32.86 -20.16
CA GLU A 510 -31.38 32.13 -21.35
C GLU A 510 -29.93 32.45 -21.76
N ASP A 511 -29.57 33.75 -21.75
CA ASP A 511 -28.20 34.21 -22.00
C ASP A 511 -27.21 33.71 -20.94
N GLU A 512 -27.63 33.67 -19.68
CA GLU A 512 -26.80 33.18 -18.57
C GLU A 512 -26.59 31.66 -18.65
N LEU A 513 -27.60 30.90 -19.05
CA LEU A 513 -27.47 29.46 -19.35
C LEU A 513 -26.51 29.21 -20.52
N LEU A 514 -26.58 30.00 -21.60
CA LEU A 514 -25.64 29.96 -22.71
C LEU A 514 -24.20 30.26 -22.25
N ARG A 515 -24.01 31.27 -21.40
CA ARG A 515 -22.71 31.62 -20.82
C ARG A 515 -22.12 30.48 -19.99
N ILE A 516 -22.90 29.89 -19.10
CA ILE A 516 -22.45 28.78 -18.22
C ILE A 516 -22.09 27.55 -19.07
N ASN A 517 -22.93 27.17 -20.03
CA ASN A 517 -22.68 26.01 -20.90
C ASN A 517 -21.41 26.21 -21.77
N ASN A 518 -21.18 27.42 -22.29
CA ASN A 518 -19.94 27.77 -22.98
C ASN A 518 -18.71 27.70 -22.07
N ALA A 519 -18.81 28.15 -20.82
CA ALA A 519 -17.73 28.04 -19.83
C ALA A 519 -17.41 26.57 -19.48
N GLU A 520 -18.43 25.73 -19.29
CA GLU A 520 -18.25 24.28 -19.09
C GLU A 520 -17.56 23.62 -20.29
N ASN A 521 -17.99 23.93 -21.51
CA ASN A 521 -17.44 23.30 -22.72
C ASN A 521 -15.97 23.72 -22.94
N GLN A 522 -15.60 24.96 -22.63
CA GLN A 522 -14.18 25.36 -22.58
C GLN A 522 -13.40 24.60 -21.49
N GLN A 523 -13.97 24.37 -20.31
CA GLN A 523 -13.32 23.55 -19.28
C GLN A 523 -13.15 22.08 -19.71
N LYS A 524 -14.14 21.49 -20.40
CA LYS A 524 -14.06 20.12 -20.96
C LYS A 524 -12.93 20.03 -21.99
N ILE A 525 -12.83 20.98 -22.93
CA ILE A 525 -11.75 21.05 -23.93
C ILE A 525 -10.38 21.17 -23.25
N ASN A 526 -10.22 22.09 -22.29
CA ASN A 526 -8.95 22.28 -21.59
C ASN A 526 -8.52 21.04 -20.80
N LYS A 527 -9.45 20.29 -20.19
CA LYS A 527 -9.15 19.01 -19.51
C LYS A 527 -8.65 17.94 -20.49
N VAL A 528 -9.19 17.87 -21.70
CA VAL A 528 -8.74 16.92 -22.74
C VAL A 528 -7.33 17.28 -23.24
N VAL A 529 -7.05 18.57 -23.45
CA VAL A 529 -5.72 19.04 -23.85
C VAL A 529 -4.68 18.75 -22.77
N ASP A 530 -5.00 19.00 -21.50
CA ASP A 530 -4.12 18.72 -20.36
C ASP A 530 -3.87 17.20 -20.16
N LEU A 531 -4.88 16.35 -20.40
CA LEU A 531 -4.70 14.89 -20.42
C LEU A 531 -3.74 14.44 -21.51
N ASN A 532 -3.89 14.96 -22.74
CA ASN A 532 -3.02 14.63 -23.86
C ASN A 532 -1.58 15.11 -23.64
N LEU A 533 -1.39 16.28 -23.01
CA LEU A 533 -0.07 16.77 -22.64
C LEU A 533 0.59 15.86 -21.60
N LYS A 534 -0.16 15.42 -20.57
CA LYS A 534 0.31 14.49 -19.54
C LYS A 534 0.69 13.12 -20.11
N ASN A 535 -0.12 12.56 -20.99
CA ASN A 535 0.19 11.30 -21.66
C ASN A 535 1.51 11.41 -22.47
N ARG A 536 1.68 12.50 -23.23
CA ARG A 536 2.92 12.74 -23.99
C ARG A 536 4.17 12.90 -23.10
N VAL A 537 4.05 13.50 -21.91
CA VAL A 537 5.14 13.57 -20.93
C VAL A 537 5.45 12.20 -20.33
N ILE A 538 4.43 11.38 -20.07
CA ILE A 538 4.60 9.99 -19.60
C ILE A 538 5.34 9.14 -20.62
N ASP A 539 5.03 9.28 -21.91
CA ASP A 539 5.68 8.49 -22.96
C ASP A 539 7.17 8.89 -23.14
N MET A 540 7.50 10.19 -23.12
CA MET A 540 8.91 10.64 -23.08
C MET A 540 9.67 10.16 -21.83
N LEU A 541 8.98 9.93 -20.71
CA LEU A 541 9.59 9.38 -19.49
C LEU A 541 9.84 7.87 -19.62
N LYS A 542 8.96 7.12 -20.30
CA LYS A 542 9.21 5.70 -20.63
C LYS A 542 10.42 5.56 -21.55
N GLU A 543 10.46 6.32 -22.65
CA GLU A 543 11.60 6.32 -23.58
C GLU A 543 12.93 6.61 -22.86
N ARG A 544 12.93 7.50 -21.85
CA ARG A 544 14.12 7.77 -21.02
C ARG A 544 14.49 6.66 -20.03
N MET A 545 13.54 5.89 -19.54
CA MET A 545 13.84 4.73 -18.66
C MET A 545 14.25 3.50 -19.46
N GLU A 546 13.71 3.33 -20.67
CA GLU A 546 14.07 2.23 -21.58
C GLU A 546 15.43 2.49 -22.25
N GLY A 547 15.79 3.76 -22.51
CA GLY A 547 17.08 4.15 -23.07
C GLY A 547 18.26 4.21 -22.08
N SER A 548 18.09 3.87 -20.79
CA SER A 548 19.21 3.80 -19.84
C SER A 548 19.77 2.38 -19.73
N GLU A 549 20.48 1.95 -20.78
CA GLU A 549 21.29 0.72 -20.75
C GLU A 549 22.44 0.88 -19.75
N PHE A 550 22.19 0.53 -18.48
CA PHE A 550 23.26 0.34 -17.52
C PHE A 550 23.98 -0.96 -17.86
N VAL A 551 25.23 -0.79 -18.31
CA VAL A 551 26.20 -1.83 -18.69
C VAL A 551 26.18 -3.02 -17.72
N ASN A 552 25.52 -4.09 -18.12
CA ASN A 552 25.78 -5.42 -17.59
C ASN A 552 26.81 -6.08 -18.50
N GLY A 553 27.98 -6.39 -17.94
CA GLY A 553 29.13 -6.87 -18.71
C GLY A 553 28.86 -8.17 -19.44
N GLU A 554 29.48 -8.29 -20.61
CA GLU A 554 29.47 -9.47 -21.46
C GLU A 554 29.91 -10.71 -20.66
N ILE A 555 29.00 -11.68 -20.53
CA ILE A 555 29.39 -13.08 -20.45
C ILE A 555 29.01 -13.68 -21.80
N THR A 556 30.00 -13.81 -22.67
CA THR A 556 29.89 -14.58 -23.91
C THR A 556 29.59 -16.04 -23.55
N ILE A 557 28.34 -16.45 -23.75
CA ILE A 557 27.97 -17.87 -23.84
C ILE A 557 27.70 -18.13 -25.32
N GLU A 558 28.42 -19.11 -25.86
CA GLU A 558 28.48 -19.40 -27.29
C GLU A 558 27.13 -19.85 -27.85
N GLU A 559 26.95 -19.57 -29.14
CA GLU A 559 25.74 -19.78 -29.91
C GLU A 559 25.39 -21.28 -29.99
N ASN A 560 24.18 -21.64 -29.55
CA ASN A 560 23.50 -22.85 -29.97
C ASN A 560 22.00 -22.54 -30.19
N GLU A 561 21.71 -21.95 -31.34
CA GLU A 561 20.35 -21.67 -31.80
C GLU A 561 19.62 -22.94 -32.24
N GLU A 562 19.13 -23.75 -31.30
CA GLU A 562 18.04 -24.68 -31.59
C GLU A 562 16.71 -24.23 -30.97
N LYS A 563 15.67 -24.24 -31.81
CA LYS A 563 14.37 -23.58 -31.59
C LYS A 563 13.52 -24.30 -30.53
N ILE A 564 13.84 -24.11 -29.25
CA ILE A 564 12.95 -24.50 -28.16
C ILE A 564 11.85 -23.44 -28.01
N LYS A 565 10.74 -23.63 -28.74
CA LYS A 565 9.47 -22.99 -28.40
C LYS A 565 8.98 -23.57 -27.07
N LEU A 566 9.38 -22.94 -25.97
CA LEU A 566 8.79 -23.20 -24.65
C LEU A 566 7.31 -22.79 -24.69
N HIS A 567 6.45 -23.77 -24.96
CA HIS A 567 5.08 -23.74 -24.49
C HIS A 567 5.13 -23.83 -22.96
N PRO A 568 4.74 -22.78 -22.21
CA PRO A 568 4.43 -22.98 -20.81
C PRO A 568 3.28 -24.01 -20.73
N PHE A 569 3.32 -24.88 -19.73
CA PHE A 569 2.31 -25.93 -19.49
C PHE A 569 2.33 -27.14 -20.44
N ARG A 570 3.52 -27.64 -20.82
CA ARG A 570 3.66 -28.92 -21.55
C ARG A 570 3.11 -30.11 -20.73
N ASP A 571 3.33 -30.08 -19.42
CA ASP A 571 2.78 -30.97 -18.40
C ASP A 571 1.24 -30.99 -18.38
N LEU A 572 0.58 -29.83 -18.56
CA LEU A 572 -0.89 -29.78 -18.69
C LEU A 572 -1.40 -30.24 -20.06
N LEU A 573 -0.56 -30.22 -21.10
CA LEU A 573 -0.89 -30.79 -22.41
C LEU A 573 -0.77 -32.32 -22.39
N GLU A 574 0.30 -32.87 -21.81
CA GLU A 574 0.48 -34.31 -21.61
C GLU A 574 -0.65 -34.88 -20.72
N LEU A 575 -1.01 -34.22 -19.61
CA LEU A 575 -2.18 -34.58 -18.79
C LEU A 575 -3.52 -34.52 -19.56
N LYS A 576 -3.65 -33.59 -20.51
CA LYS A 576 -4.86 -33.48 -21.34
C LYS A 576 -4.93 -34.59 -22.39
N GLU A 577 -3.80 -34.99 -22.96
CA GLU A 577 -3.72 -36.11 -23.91
C GLU A 577 -3.98 -37.44 -23.19
N GLU A 578 -3.36 -37.71 -22.03
CA GLU A 578 -3.69 -38.86 -21.18
C GLU A 578 -5.18 -38.91 -20.80
N TYR A 579 -5.79 -37.76 -20.46
CA TYR A 579 -7.21 -37.70 -20.10
C TYR A 579 -8.13 -37.97 -21.31
N VAL A 580 -7.72 -37.61 -22.53
CA VAL A 580 -8.47 -37.91 -23.76
C VAL A 580 -8.31 -39.38 -24.15
N GLU A 581 -7.10 -39.92 -24.11
CA GLU A 581 -6.84 -41.34 -24.41
C GLU A 581 -7.51 -42.27 -23.39
N GLY A 582 -7.38 -41.99 -22.09
CA GLY A 582 -8.07 -42.74 -21.03
C GLY A 582 -9.60 -42.73 -21.18
N ASN A 583 -10.18 -41.62 -21.66
CA ASN A 583 -11.61 -41.57 -21.98
C ASN A 583 -11.98 -42.32 -23.26
N MET A 584 -11.10 -42.39 -24.26
CA MET A 584 -11.34 -43.26 -25.43
C MET A 584 -11.32 -44.74 -25.05
N TYR A 585 -10.33 -45.19 -24.27
CA TYR A 585 -10.26 -46.58 -23.79
C TYR A 585 -11.48 -46.94 -22.91
N ASN A 586 -11.93 -46.04 -22.03
CA ASN A 586 -13.14 -46.27 -21.24
C ASN A 586 -14.43 -46.28 -22.09
N LYS A 587 -14.56 -45.44 -23.12
CA LYS A 587 -15.70 -45.51 -24.05
C LYS A 587 -15.76 -46.84 -24.82
N VAL A 588 -14.62 -47.35 -25.29
CA VAL A 588 -14.55 -48.64 -25.98
C VAL A 588 -14.88 -49.81 -25.04
N ARG A 589 -14.46 -49.74 -23.77
CA ARG A 589 -14.72 -50.77 -22.76
C ARG A 589 -16.19 -50.80 -22.29
N ILE A 590 -16.85 -49.65 -22.17
CA ILE A 590 -18.27 -49.57 -21.82
C ILE A 590 -19.16 -50.01 -23.00
N GLY A 591 -18.75 -49.69 -24.25
CA GLY A 591 -19.43 -50.19 -25.45
C GLY A 591 -19.48 -51.72 -25.52
N SER A 592 -18.34 -52.40 -25.36
CA SER A 592 -18.29 -53.86 -25.48
C SER A 592 -19.00 -54.61 -24.34
N MET A 593 -19.12 -54.01 -23.14
CA MET A 593 -19.94 -54.57 -22.07
C MET A 593 -21.44 -54.48 -22.36
N ASN A 594 -21.91 -53.35 -22.90
CA ASN A 594 -23.34 -53.16 -23.21
C ASN A 594 -23.80 -54.07 -24.37
N ASP A 595 -22.97 -54.24 -25.41
CA ASP A 595 -23.24 -55.20 -26.50
C ASP A 595 -23.30 -56.65 -25.98
N GLY A 596 -22.50 -56.98 -24.97
CA GLY A 596 -22.51 -58.29 -24.30
C GLY A 596 -23.77 -58.55 -23.48
N ILE A 597 -24.36 -57.51 -22.87
CA ILE A 597 -25.62 -57.60 -22.09
C ILE A 597 -26.81 -57.69 -23.05
N PHE A 598 -26.90 -56.80 -24.05
CA PHE A 598 -28.00 -56.77 -25.01
C PHE A 598 -28.13 -58.09 -25.79
N ASN A 599 -27.00 -58.68 -26.24
CA ASN A 599 -27.01 -60.00 -26.88
C ASN A 599 -27.41 -61.15 -25.93
N ARG A 600 -27.18 -61.00 -24.62
CA ARG A 600 -27.54 -62.02 -23.62
C ARG A 600 -29.04 -61.97 -23.29
N GLU A 601 -29.64 -60.78 -23.28
CA GLU A 601 -31.10 -60.61 -23.19
C GLU A 601 -31.82 -61.07 -24.46
N MET A 602 -31.33 -60.71 -25.66
CA MET A 602 -31.89 -61.20 -26.94
C MET A 602 -31.88 -62.73 -27.05
N ARG A 603 -30.87 -63.42 -26.51
CA ARG A 603 -30.87 -64.89 -26.43
C ARG A 603 -31.89 -65.43 -25.43
N ARG A 604 -32.07 -64.79 -24.27
CA ARG A 604 -33.12 -65.18 -23.31
C ARG A 604 -34.53 -65.00 -23.89
N ALA A 605 -34.78 -63.89 -24.58
CA ALA A 605 -36.05 -63.64 -25.27
C ALA A 605 -36.35 -64.72 -26.32
N ARG A 606 -35.36 -65.12 -27.14
CA ARG A 606 -35.54 -66.21 -28.12
C ARG A 606 -35.78 -67.57 -27.49
N ILE A 607 -35.07 -67.91 -26.41
CA ILE A 607 -35.27 -69.19 -25.70
C ILE A 607 -36.67 -69.26 -25.11
N ASN A 608 -37.16 -68.18 -24.49
CA ASN A 608 -38.51 -68.15 -23.94
C ASN A 608 -39.58 -68.22 -25.05
N SER A 609 -39.39 -67.54 -26.19
CA SER A 609 -40.34 -67.64 -27.33
C SER A 609 -40.39 -69.03 -27.98
N SER A 610 -39.33 -69.84 -27.83
CA SER A 610 -39.30 -71.22 -28.34
C SER A 610 -39.99 -72.24 -27.42
N ILE A 611 -40.29 -71.87 -26.17
CA ILE A 611 -40.88 -72.79 -25.17
C ILE A 611 -42.43 -72.73 -25.19
N GLU A 612 -43.03 -71.67 -25.74
CA GLU A 612 -44.49 -71.48 -25.77
C GLU A 612 -45.21 -72.04 -27.03
N GLN A 613 -44.52 -72.79 -27.90
CA GLN A 613 -45.11 -73.33 -29.16
C GLN A 613 -45.22 -74.85 -29.27
N GLU A 614 -44.88 -75.64 -28.25
CA GLU A 614 -45.17 -77.08 -28.26
C GLU A 614 -46.55 -77.39 -27.62
N SER A 615 -47.51 -77.72 -28.48
CA SER A 615 -48.91 -78.00 -28.11
C SER A 615 -49.10 -79.40 -27.50
N PRO A 616 -49.93 -79.56 -26.45
CA PRO A 616 -50.22 -80.87 -25.89
C PRO A 616 -51.24 -81.66 -26.73
N ILE A 617 -50.76 -82.56 -27.60
CA ILE A 617 -51.60 -83.54 -28.32
C ILE A 617 -51.32 -84.95 -27.81
N ARG A 618 -52.13 -85.39 -26.82
CA ARG A 618 -52.64 -86.77 -26.59
C ARG A 618 -52.95 -87.00 -25.10
N LEU A 619 -54.24 -87.15 -24.78
CA LEU A 619 -54.81 -88.36 -24.15
C LEU A 619 -56.28 -88.13 -23.81
N MET A 620 -57.17 -88.52 -24.74
CA MET A 620 -58.61 -88.68 -24.51
C MET A 620 -59.09 -89.83 -25.40
N LYS A 621 -59.47 -90.97 -24.81
CA LYS A 621 -60.20 -92.06 -25.47
C LYS A 621 -60.87 -92.97 -24.45
N GLY A 622 -62.20 -92.87 -24.33
CA GLY A 622 -63.06 -93.75 -23.54
C GLY A 622 -62.91 -93.56 -22.02
N VAL A 623 -63.93 -93.77 -21.18
CA VAL A 623 -65.29 -94.32 -21.35
C VAL A 623 -66.11 -93.55 -20.29
N SER A 624 -67.05 -92.66 -20.64
CA SER A 624 -68.51 -92.87 -20.78
C SER A 624 -69.17 -93.64 -19.62
N GLU A 625 -70.44 -93.34 -19.33
CA GLU A 625 -71.24 -93.86 -18.18
C GLU A 625 -70.79 -93.28 -16.82
N GLU A 626 -71.64 -92.80 -15.90
CA GLU A 626 -73.11 -92.73 -15.79
C GLU A 626 -73.51 -91.41 -15.10
N TRP A 627 -74.40 -90.62 -15.71
CA TRP A 627 -75.29 -89.69 -15.01
C TRP A 627 -76.58 -89.60 -15.83
N ASP A 628 -77.45 -90.59 -15.65
CA ASP A 628 -78.87 -90.43 -15.96
C ASP A 628 -79.72 -91.10 -14.88
N MET A 629 -80.59 -90.26 -14.30
CA MET A 629 -81.81 -90.54 -13.54
C MET A 629 -81.81 -91.51 -12.33
N PHE A 630 -82.42 -91.01 -11.25
CA PHE A 630 -83.31 -91.85 -10.42
C PHE A 630 -84.64 -92.01 -11.18
N ASN A 631 -84.75 -93.05 -12.02
CA ASN A 631 -85.96 -93.83 -12.38
C ASN A 631 -85.73 -94.71 -13.62
#